data_AF-A0A1F8R4W4-F1
#
_entry.id   AF-A0A1F8R4W4-F1
#
_cell.length_a   1.000
_cell.length_b   1.000
_cell.length_c   1.000
_cell.angle_alpha   90.00
_cell.angle_beta   90.00
_cell.angle_gamma   90.00
#
_symmetry.space_group_name_H-M   'P 1'
#
loop_
_entity.id
_entity.type
_entity.pdbx_description
1 polymer ?
#
loop_
_entity_poly.entity_id
_entity_poly.type
_entity_poly.pdbx_seq_one_letter_code
_entity_poly.pdbx_strand_id
1 'polypeptide(L)'
;MLKVTFSFIFGVMVCVLLLFGVRTVIPTLAGSDNLSGLSENTSLVDLLPDIEKIYRESLTAPFKKAESKIYDPEIAEFYRELMDKTGLATPDGGTN
;
A
#
# COMPACT_ATOMS: atom_id res chain seq x y z
N MET A 1 -27.67 26.65 17.12
CA MET A 1 -26.22 26.82 16.81
C MET A 1 -25.31 26.12 17.81
N LEU A 2 -25.40 26.37 19.13
CA LEU A 2 -24.53 25.75 20.15
C LEU A 2 -24.39 24.21 20.04
N LYS A 3 -25.46 23.47 19.73
CA LYS A 3 -25.41 21.98 19.57
C LYS A 3 -24.47 21.51 18.46
N VAL A 4 -24.35 22.26 17.36
CA VAL A 4 -23.46 21.90 16.24
C VAL A 4 -22.00 22.22 16.61
N THR A 5 -21.78 23.33 17.31
CA THR A 5 -20.45 23.72 17.81
C THR A 5 -19.92 22.76 18.87
N PHE A 6 -20.78 22.27 19.78
CA PHE A 6 -20.38 21.27 20.77
C PHE A 6 -20.02 19.91 20.14
N SER A 7 -20.76 19.48 19.12
CA SER A 7 -20.45 18.25 18.38
C SER A 7 -19.09 18.33 17.67
N PHE A 8 -18.78 19.48 17.07
CA PHE A 8 -17.51 19.72 16.42
C PHE A 8 -16.33 19.69 17.41
N ILE A 9 -16.46 20.38 18.55
CA ILE A 9 -15.42 20.41 19.59
C ILE A 9 -15.19 19.03 20.20
N PHE A 10 -16.27 18.25 20.41
CA PHE A 10 -16.16 16.89 20.93
C PHE A 10 -15.42 15.97 19.95
N GLY A 11 -15.72 16.07 18.65
CA GLY A 11 -15.00 15.32 17.61
C GLY A 11 -13.51 15.64 17.55
N VAL A 12 -13.15 16.94 17.63
CA VAL A 12 -11.74 17.36 17.66
C VAL A 12 -11.02 16.84 18.90
N MET A 13 -11.67 16.87 20.07
CA MET A 13 -11.11 16.30 21.31
C MET A 13 -10.84 14.80 21.23
N VAL A 14 -11.77 14.03 20.65
CA VAL A 14 -11.59 12.58 20.47
C VAL A 14 -10.44 12.28 19.50
N CYS A 15 -10.33 13.01 18.40
CA CYS A 15 -9.22 12.86 17.46
C CYS A 15 -7.87 13.16 18.12
N VAL A 16 -7.77 14.21 18.95
CA VAL A 16 -6.54 14.54 19.68
C VAL A 16 -6.20 13.46 20.71
N LEU A 17 -7.19 12.93 21.44
CA LEU A 17 -6.98 11.84 22.39
C LEU A 17 -6.50 10.54 21.71
N LEU A 18 -7.01 10.22 20.51
CA LEU A 18 -6.54 9.07 19.75
C LEU A 18 -5.07 9.25 19.32
N LEU A 19 -4.69 10.43 18.84
CA LEU A 19 -3.31 10.70 18.44
C LEU A 19 -2.33 10.69 19.63
N PHE A 20 -2.72 11.21 20.80
CA PHE A 20 -1.90 11.15 22.01
C PHE A 20 -1.89 9.75 22.64
N GLY A 21 -3.01 9.04 22.64
CA GLY A 21 -3.14 7.67 23.16
C GLY A 21 -2.26 6.68 22.39
N VAL A 22 -2.18 6.82 21.06
CA VAL A 22 -1.28 6.02 20.22
C VAL A 22 0.18 6.30 20.56
N ARG A 23 0.55 7.54 20.91
CA ARG A 23 1.92 7.87 21.34
C ARG A 23 2.27 7.33 22.73
N THR A 24 1.30 7.18 23.63
CA THR A 24 1.54 6.65 25.00
C THR A 24 1.68 5.13 25.06
N VAL A 25 1.12 4.38 24.09
CA VAL A 25 1.21 2.91 24.04
C VAL A 25 2.30 2.40 23.10
N ILE A 26 2.93 3.28 22.32
CA ILE A 26 4.15 2.95 21.58
C ILE A 26 5.32 3.23 22.55
N PRO A 27 5.95 2.20 23.13
CA PRO A 27 7.17 2.44 23.90
C PRO A 27 8.19 3.10 22.97
N THR A 28 8.74 4.23 23.40
CA THR A 28 9.91 4.84 22.77
C THR A 28 11.08 3.87 22.90
N LEU A 29 11.16 2.91 21.98
CA LEU A 29 12.19 1.87 21.97
C LEU A 29 13.46 2.42 21.30
N ALA A 30 14.22 3.18 22.09
CA ALA A 30 15.65 3.39 21.92
C ALA A 30 16.26 3.71 23.30
N GLY A 31 16.19 2.72 24.18
CA GLY A 31 16.90 2.62 25.46
C GLY A 31 17.06 1.13 25.75
N SER A 32 18.29 0.74 26.06
CA SER A 32 18.81 -0.64 26.15
C SER A 32 17.98 -1.61 27.00
N ASP A 33 18.05 -2.88 26.58
CA ASP A 33 17.78 -4.11 27.34
C ASP A 33 16.33 -4.48 27.70
N ASN A 34 16.00 -5.73 27.32
CA ASN A 34 14.87 -6.56 27.75
C ASN A 34 13.56 -6.50 26.94
N LEU A 35 13.64 -6.74 25.62
CA LEU A 35 12.50 -7.26 24.85
C LEU A 35 12.60 -8.79 24.71
N SER A 36 12.56 -9.49 25.84
CA SER A 36 12.34 -10.93 25.88
C SER A 36 10.84 -11.17 25.66
N GLY A 37 10.39 -11.44 24.43
CA GLY A 37 9.01 -11.88 24.21
C GLY A 37 8.37 -11.67 22.84
N LEU A 38 9.07 -11.17 21.82
CA LEU A 38 8.54 -11.12 20.46
C LEU A 38 9.61 -11.52 19.43
N SER A 39 10.11 -12.74 19.59
CA SER A 39 10.94 -13.40 18.58
C SER A 39 10.05 -14.04 17.52
N GLU A 40 9.42 -13.22 16.68
CA GLU A 40 9.16 -13.62 15.29
C GLU A 40 10.01 -12.69 14.42
N ASN A 41 11.22 -13.19 14.18
CA ASN A 41 12.29 -12.56 13.42
C ASN A 41 11.94 -12.56 11.92
N THR A 42 10.87 -11.86 11.54
CA THR A 42 10.61 -11.53 10.14
C THR A 42 11.46 -10.32 9.82
N SER A 43 12.66 -10.57 9.31
CA SER A 43 13.55 -9.53 8.82
C SER A 43 12.78 -8.68 7.80
N LEU A 44 12.61 -7.39 8.06
CA LEU A 44 11.98 -6.45 7.11
C LEU A 44 12.63 -6.49 5.72
N VAL A 45 13.88 -6.94 5.66
CA VAL A 45 14.63 -7.18 4.42
C VAL A 45 14.04 -8.32 3.59
N ASP A 46 13.48 -9.36 4.22
CA ASP A 46 12.83 -10.48 3.54
C ASP A 46 11.44 -10.10 3.00
N LEU A 47 10.80 -9.06 3.57
CA LEU A 47 9.54 -8.51 3.06
C LEU A 47 9.73 -7.53 1.89
N LEU A 48 10.89 -6.87 1.78
CA LEU A 48 11.19 -5.93 0.68
C LEU A 48 10.97 -6.51 -0.74
N PRO A 49 11.47 -7.72 -1.09
CA PRO A 49 11.23 -8.30 -2.41
C PRO A 49 9.75 -8.61 -2.66
N ASP A 50 9.00 -9.00 -1.62
CA ASP A 50 7.55 -9.25 -1.73
C ASP A 50 6.76 -7.94 -1.88
N ILE A 51 7.16 -6.86 -1.20
CA ILE A 51 6.52 -5.54 -1.37
C ILE A 51 6.77 -4.98 -2.78
N GLU A 52 7.98 -5.12 -3.34
CA GLU A 52 8.24 -4.71 -4.73
C GLU A 52 7.34 -5.49 -5.70
N LYS A 53 7.23 -6.80 -5.51
CA LYS A 53 6.35 -7.66 -6.32
C LYS A 53 4.89 -7.24 -6.20
N ILE A 54 4.38 -7.00 -4.99
CA ILE A 54 3.01 -6.54 -4.75
C ILE A 54 2.78 -5.17 -5.39
N TYR A 55 3.75 -4.26 -5.30
CA TYR A 55 3.67 -2.94 -5.91
C TYR A 55 3.59 -3.01 -7.44
N ARG A 56 4.47 -3.79 -8.08
CA ARG A 56 4.46 -4.02 -9.53
C ARG A 56 3.18 -4.70 -10.01
N GLU A 57 2.71 -5.70 -9.27
CA GLU A 57 1.46 -6.40 -9.58
C GLU A 57 0.26 -5.46 -9.45
N SER A 58 0.23 -4.62 -8.40
CA SER A 58 -0.83 -3.64 -8.18
C SER A 58 -0.90 -2.60 -9.30
N LEU A 59 0.24 -2.22 -9.87
CA LEU A 59 0.31 -1.28 -10.99
C LEU A 59 -0.12 -1.91 -12.32
N THR A 60 0.12 -3.20 -12.55
CA THR A 60 -0.10 -3.85 -13.85
C THR A 60 -1.42 -4.65 -13.92
N ALA A 61 -1.90 -5.19 -12.80
CA ALA A 61 -3.10 -6.03 -12.75
C ALA A 61 -4.39 -5.37 -13.27
N PRO A 62 -4.67 -4.07 -12.99
CA PRO A 62 -5.85 -3.41 -13.54
C PRO A 62 -5.84 -3.34 -15.07
N PHE A 63 -4.66 -3.13 -15.65
CA PHE A 63 -4.47 -3.04 -17.10
C PHE A 63 -4.60 -4.41 -17.77
N LYS A 64 -3.97 -5.44 -17.21
CA LYS A 64 -4.19 -6.84 -17.67
C LYS A 64 -5.66 -7.23 -17.64
N LYS A 65 -6.38 -6.83 -16.59
CA LYS A 65 -7.82 -7.07 -16.48
C LYS A 65 -8.61 -6.30 -17.55
N ALA A 66 -8.21 -5.07 -17.87
CA ALA A 66 -8.83 -4.27 -18.91
C ALA A 66 -8.64 -4.88 -20.30
N GLU A 67 -7.45 -5.40 -20.62
CA GLU A 67 -7.18 -6.11 -21.89
C GLU A 67 -8.18 -7.25 -22.12
N SER A 68 -8.49 -8.05 -21.08
CA SER A 68 -9.46 -9.16 -21.16
C SER A 68 -10.90 -8.74 -21.48
N LYS A 69 -11.21 -7.43 -21.42
CA LYS A 69 -12.53 -6.87 -21.68
C LYS A 69 -12.63 -6.15 -23.01
N ILE A 70 -11.55 -6.07 -23.78
CA ILE A 70 -11.54 -5.49 -25.12
C ILE A 70 -11.94 -6.58 -26.12
N TYR A 71 -13.07 -6.38 -26.79
CA TYR A 71 -13.58 -7.33 -27.80
C TYR A 71 -13.31 -6.87 -29.23
N ASP A 72 -12.99 -5.58 -29.41
CA ASP A 72 -12.64 -4.99 -30.69
C ASP A 72 -11.16 -5.25 -30.99
N PRO A 73 -10.83 -5.90 -32.11
CA PRO A 73 -9.45 -6.29 -32.42
C PRO A 73 -8.52 -5.10 -32.70
N GLU A 74 -9.01 -4.02 -33.30
CA GLU A 74 -8.20 -2.83 -33.58
C GLU A 74 -7.88 -2.08 -32.28
N ILE A 75 -8.86 -1.99 -31.38
CA ILE A 75 -8.65 -1.40 -30.05
C ILE A 75 -7.70 -2.27 -29.22
N ALA A 76 -7.78 -3.60 -29.32
CA ALA A 76 -6.89 -4.50 -28.61
C ALA A 76 -5.43 -4.36 -29.07
N GLU A 77 -5.19 -4.22 -30.37
CA GLU A 77 -3.87 -4.00 -30.94
C GLU A 77 -3.28 -2.65 -30.49
N PHE A 78 -4.07 -1.56 -30.59
CA PHE A 78 -3.67 -0.25 -30.10
C PHE A 78 -3.35 -0.26 -28.60
N TYR A 79 -4.19 -0.94 -27.81
CA TYR A 79 -3.99 -1.07 -26.36
C TYR A 79 -2.67 -1.78 -26.03
N ARG A 80 -2.32 -2.83 -26.77
CA ARG A 80 -1.05 -3.56 -26.61
C ARG A 80 0.15 -2.67 -26.94
N GLU A 81 0.09 -1.92 -28.04
CA GLU A 81 1.15 -0.97 -28.41
C GLU A 81 1.33 0.12 -27.33
N LEU A 82 0.24 0.61 -26.76
CA LEU A 82 0.28 1.58 -25.67
C LEU A 82 0.93 0.99 -24.42
N MET A 83 0.61 -0.25 -24.06
CA MET A 83 1.21 -0.93 -22.91
C MET A 83 2.71 -1.18 -23.08
N ASP A 84 3.13 -1.53 -24.29
CA ASP A 84 4.55 -1.71 -24.64
C ASP A 84 5.32 -0.38 -24.54
N LYS A 85 4.81 0.68 -25.15
CA LYS A 85 5.45 2.02 -25.12
C LYS A 85 5.52 2.64 -23.72
N THR A 86 4.60 2.29 -22.84
CA THR A 86 4.55 2.83 -21.46
C THR A 86 5.36 2.00 -20.47
N GLY A 87 5.95 0.87 -20.90
CA GLY A 87 6.70 -0.04 -20.02
C GLY A 87 5.81 -0.75 -18.98
N LEU A 88 4.50 -0.73 -19.19
CA LEU A 88 3.51 -1.44 -18.38
C LEU A 88 3.22 -2.84 -18.91
N ALA A 89 3.64 -3.12 -20.15
CA ALA A 89 3.78 -4.48 -20.66
C ALA A 89 4.74 -5.24 -19.73
N THR A 90 4.20 -6.23 -19.02
CA THR A 90 5.01 -7.04 -18.11
C THR A 90 6.04 -7.81 -18.95
N PRO A 91 7.36 -7.66 -18.71
CA PRO A 91 8.30 -8.65 -19.20
C PRO A 91 8.02 -9.92 -18.39
N ASP A 92 7.45 -10.94 -19.03
CA ASP A 92 7.46 -12.28 -18.46
C ASP A 92 8.93 -12.61 -18.19
N GLY A 93 9.28 -12.72 -16.90
CA GLY A 93 10.66 -12.81 -16.45
C GLY A 93 11.43 -13.90 -17.21
N GLY A 94 12.47 -13.48 -17.93
CA GLY A 94 13.29 -14.37 -18.72
C GLY A 94 14.53 -13.69 -19.25
N THR A 95 15.51 -13.43 -18.40
CA THR A 95 16.94 -13.48 -18.77
C THR A 95 17.78 -13.75 -17.51
N ASN A 96 18.21 -15.01 -17.41
CA ASN A 96 19.36 -15.59 -16.70
C ASN A 96 19.64 -15.18 -15.24
#